data_AF-A0A959FQ14-F1
#
_entry.id   AF-A0A959FQ14-F1
#
_cell.length_a   1.000
_cell.length_b   1.000
_cell.length_c   1.000
_cell.angle_alpha   90.00
_cell.angle_beta   90.00
_cell.angle_gamma   90.00
#
_symmetry.space_group_name_H-M   'P 1'
#
loop_
_entity.id
_entity.type
_entity.pdbx_description
1 polymer ?
#
loop_
_entity_poly.entity_id
_entity_poly.type
_entity_poly.pdbx_seq_one_letter_code
_entity_poly.pdbx_strand_id
1 'polypeptide(L)'
;MKYLIFSLLALASLQLVGQSTEGPVKVEVLEVDGQWQLLRGGEPYYIRGVGGTDYLDRAQAYGANSIRTWSPDRAQEVLDEAQAHGMTVLMGLWVGQERQGFDYDDEKAVTAQLEAFREVVRTYKDHPALLMWGVGNEADLFYENFKVWNAINDIAAMIHEEDPNHPTMTVTAGLDVAEVQLIRERAPHIDVYGINTYAALLGIGKELRMYGWDRPYVITEWGPNGHWEVPTTEWGASVEQTSTEKAASYQLRYEKGIANDPDMCLGSYVFLWGQKQETTGTWYGVFLEDGTETSVMDVLEYEWSGEWPANRSPDITSVTLNGKTRYESPYLEPGGIGEIRVTAADPDGDPLRYVWELLPESTDIRSGGDAEAKPEAVHFRTLTEEPGVLKFRAPVREGPYRMFLYIYDGHGNAATMNMPFFIRDES
;
A
#
# COMPACT_ATOMS: atom_id res chain seq x y z
N MET A 1 -49.34 -49.86 19.50
CA MET A 1 -47.89 -49.72 19.25
C MET A 1 -47.75 -48.83 18.03
N LYS A 2 -47.48 -47.53 18.24
CA LYS A 2 -47.42 -46.49 17.19
C LYS A 2 -46.02 -46.54 16.56
N TYR A 3 -45.94 -46.81 15.27
CA TYR A 3 -44.69 -46.65 14.50
C TYR A 3 -44.66 -45.23 13.92
N LEU A 4 -43.70 -44.44 14.39
CA LEU A 4 -43.35 -43.12 13.86
C LEU A 4 -42.52 -43.36 12.58
N ILE A 5 -43.00 -42.88 11.43
CA ILE A 5 -42.23 -42.80 10.20
C ILE A 5 -41.51 -41.45 10.22
N PHE A 6 -40.19 -41.46 10.43
CA PHE A 6 -39.33 -40.30 10.21
C PHE A 6 -38.98 -40.25 8.72
N SER A 7 -39.54 -39.28 8.00
CA SER A 7 -39.12 -38.95 6.64
C SER A 7 -37.84 -38.10 6.72
N LEU A 8 -36.70 -38.66 6.31
CA LEU A 8 -35.49 -37.88 6.05
C LEU A 8 -35.71 -37.04 4.78
N LEU A 9 -35.84 -35.74 4.93
CA LEU A 9 -35.64 -34.78 3.84
C LEU A 9 -34.13 -34.58 3.68
N ALA A 10 -33.55 -35.20 2.65
CA ALA A 10 -32.22 -34.85 2.20
C ALA A 10 -32.30 -33.49 1.49
N LEU A 11 -31.84 -32.42 2.15
CA LEU A 11 -31.50 -31.17 1.46
C LEU A 11 -30.26 -31.44 0.61
N ALA A 12 -30.46 -31.56 -0.70
CA ALA A 12 -29.38 -31.44 -1.65
C ALA A 12 -28.96 -29.96 -1.69
N SER A 13 -27.83 -29.63 -1.06
CA SER A 13 -27.12 -28.39 -1.30
C SER A 13 -26.60 -28.41 -2.74
N LEU A 14 -27.30 -27.72 -3.65
CA LEU A 14 -26.73 -27.36 -4.94
C LEU A 14 -25.54 -26.44 -4.65
N GLN A 15 -24.32 -26.96 -4.77
CA GLN A 15 -23.16 -26.12 -5.01
C GLN A 15 -23.37 -25.48 -6.38
N LEU A 16 -23.69 -24.19 -6.43
CA LEU A 16 -23.52 -23.40 -7.64
C LEU A 16 -22.01 -23.39 -7.93
N VAL A 17 -21.58 -24.27 -8.82
CA VAL A 17 -20.34 -24.09 -9.55
C VAL A 17 -20.52 -22.78 -10.31
N GLY A 18 -19.75 -21.74 -9.93
CA GLY A 18 -19.78 -20.44 -10.58
C GLY A 18 -19.61 -20.64 -12.09
N GLN A 19 -20.60 -20.21 -12.87
CA GLN A 19 -20.40 -20.05 -14.30
C GLN A 19 -19.29 -19.02 -14.45
N SER A 20 -18.17 -19.43 -15.06
CA SER A 20 -17.22 -18.49 -15.64
C SER A 20 -18.03 -17.62 -16.61
N THR A 21 -18.26 -16.36 -16.25
CA THR A 21 -18.91 -15.41 -17.15
C THR A 21 -17.95 -15.17 -18.30
N GLU A 22 -18.26 -15.73 -19.47
CA GLU A 22 -17.59 -15.37 -20.72
C GLU A 22 -18.04 -13.94 -21.08
N GLY A 23 -17.17 -12.94 -20.85
CA GLY A 23 -17.40 -11.54 -21.20
C GLY A 23 -17.27 -10.56 -20.03
N PRO A 24 -17.38 -9.24 -20.30
CA PRO A 24 -17.21 -8.21 -19.29
C PRO A 24 -18.27 -8.28 -18.21
N VAL A 25 -17.87 -8.03 -16.96
CA VAL A 25 -18.78 -7.83 -15.85
C VAL A 25 -18.96 -6.34 -15.65
N LYS A 26 -20.15 -5.80 -15.93
CA LYS A 26 -20.42 -4.37 -15.84
C LYS A 26 -20.12 -3.84 -14.43
N VAL A 27 -19.39 -2.74 -14.36
CA VAL A 27 -19.08 -1.98 -13.16
C VAL A 27 -19.70 -0.59 -13.27
N GLU A 28 -20.45 -0.19 -12.24
CA GLU A 28 -21.20 1.06 -12.22
C GLU A 28 -20.89 1.83 -10.94
N VAL A 29 -20.72 3.15 -11.08
CA VAL A 29 -20.61 4.07 -9.95
C VAL A 29 -21.87 4.90 -9.91
N LEU A 30 -22.65 4.78 -8.84
CA LEU A 30 -23.94 5.44 -8.74
C LEU A 30 -24.25 5.90 -7.32
N GLU A 31 -25.06 6.93 -7.21
CA GLU A 31 -25.55 7.45 -5.94
C GLU A 31 -26.91 6.82 -5.61
N VAL A 32 -27.00 6.14 -4.46
CA VAL A 32 -28.24 5.55 -3.93
C VAL A 32 -28.48 6.16 -2.55
N ASP A 33 -29.65 6.78 -2.36
CA ASP A 33 -30.07 7.36 -1.07
C ASP A 33 -29.03 8.31 -0.43
N GLY A 34 -28.29 9.06 -1.27
CA GLY A 34 -27.25 10.00 -0.82
C GLY A 34 -25.88 9.36 -0.55
N GLN A 35 -25.68 8.10 -0.92
CA GLN A 35 -24.42 7.38 -0.76
C GLN A 35 -23.93 6.86 -2.11
N TRP A 36 -22.66 7.12 -2.42
CA TRP A 36 -22.00 6.55 -3.58
C TRP A 36 -21.74 5.07 -3.37
N GLN A 37 -22.06 4.26 -4.38
CA GLN A 37 -21.82 2.83 -4.39
C GLN A 37 -21.14 2.44 -5.70
N LEU A 38 -20.16 1.55 -5.58
CA LEU A 38 -19.60 0.81 -6.69
C LEU A 38 -20.38 -0.51 -6.78
N LEU A 39 -20.99 -0.76 -7.93
CA LEU A 39 -21.66 -2.02 -8.22
C LEU A 39 -20.84 -2.82 -9.22
N ARG A 40 -20.72 -4.13 -9.02
CA ARG A 40 -20.13 -5.05 -9.99
C ARG A 40 -21.14 -6.15 -10.29
N GLY A 41 -21.58 -6.24 -11.55
CA GLY A 41 -22.64 -7.16 -11.96
C GLY A 41 -24.00 -6.87 -11.29
N GLY A 42 -24.23 -5.63 -10.86
CA GLY A 42 -25.42 -5.21 -10.13
C GLY A 42 -25.36 -5.39 -8.61
N GLU A 43 -24.29 -5.97 -8.07
CA GLU A 43 -24.12 -6.19 -6.63
C GLU A 43 -23.14 -5.17 -6.02
N PRO A 44 -23.37 -4.67 -4.79
CA PRO A 44 -22.45 -3.77 -4.10
C PRO A 44 -21.04 -4.35 -3.97
N TYR A 45 -20.03 -3.51 -4.24
CA TYR A 45 -18.63 -3.90 -4.27
C TYR A 45 -17.77 -2.88 -3.51
N TYR A 46 -17.35 -3.24 -2.29
CA TYR A 46 -16.38 -2.44 -1.53
C TYR A 46 -14.96 -2.94 -1.79
N ILE A 47 -14.04 -2.03 -2.12
CA ILE A 47 -12.68 -2.38 -2.51
C ILE A 47 -11.82 -2.64 -1.25
N ARG A 48 -11.47 -3.91 -1.03
CA ARG A 48 -10.42 -4.36 -0.11
C ARG A 48 -9.22 -4.74 -0.95
N GLY A 49 -8.50 -3.72 -1.39
CA GLY A 49 -7.52 -3.82 -2.44
C GLY A 49 -6.08 -3.91 -1.94
N VAL A 50 -5.22 -4.50 -2.75
CA VAL A 50 -3.76 -4.51 -2.57
C VAL A 50 -3.08 -3.85 -3.78
N GLY A 51 -2.09 -3.00 -3.53
CA GLY A 51 -1.28 -2.38 -4.58
C GLY A 51 -0.09 -3.26 -4.93
N GLY A 52 -0.16 -4.00 -6.04
CA GLY A 52 0.83 -5.01 -6.44
C GLY A 52 0.21 -6.31 -6.92
N THR A 53 1.06 -7.28 -7.27
CA THR A 53 0.68 -8.61 -7.79
C THR A 53 1.36 -9.76 -7.05
N ASP A 54 2.14 -9.48 -6.01
CA ASP A 54 2.81 -10.52 -5.23
C ASP A 54 1.82 -11.23 -4.28
N TYR A 55 2.07 -12.50 -3.93
CA TYR A 55 1.34 -13.24 -2.89
C TYR A 55 -0.20 -13.14 -2.96
N LEU A 56 -0.80 -13.25 -4.15
CA LEU A 56 -2.25 -13.11 -4.34
C LEU A 56 -3.06 -14.22 -3.67
N ASP A 57 -2.47 -15.39 -3.49
CA ASP A 57 -3.04 -16.48 -2.69
C ASP A 57 -3.26 -16.05 -1.24
N ARG A 58 -2.31 -15.34 -0.64
CA ARG A 58 -2.43 -14.78 0.71
C ARG A 58 -3.39 -13.61 0.75
N ALA A 59 -3.33 -12.72 -0.23
CA ALA A 59 -4.27 -11.59 -0.33
C ALA A 59 -5.73 -12.09 -0.33
N GLN A 60 -6.02 -13.08 -1.18
CA GLN A 60 -7.33 -13.73 -1.25
C GLN A 60 -7.70 -14.39 0.09
N ALA A 61 -6.78 -15.15 0.70
CA ALA A 61 -7.02 -15.84 1.96
C ALA A 61 -7.39 -14.88 3.10
N TYR A 62 -6.80 -13.68 3.11
CA TYR A 62 -7.04 -12.66 4.14
C TYR A 62 -8.25 -11.75 3.83
N GLY A 63 -8.95 -12.00 2.72
CA GLY A 63 -10.20 -11.30 2.37
C GLY A 63 -10.05 -10.11 1.43
N ALA A 64 -8.86 -9.88 0.86
CA ALA A 64 -8.71 -8.92 -0.24
C ALA A 64 -9.49 -9.41 -1.46
N ASN A 65 -10.06 -8.46 -2.22
CA ASN A 65 -10.87 -8.76 -3.41
C ASN A 65 -10.41 -8.03 -4.67
N SER A 66 -9.44 -7.13 -4.58
CA SER A 66 -8.97 -6.36 -5.73
C SER A 66 -7.47 -6.14 -5.70
N ILE A 67 -6.87 -5.96 -6.88
CA ILE A 67 -5.49 -5.54 -7.05
C ILE A 67 -5.43 -4.24 -7.86
N ARG A 68 -4.37 -3.45 -7.65
CA ARG A 68 -4.09 -2.25 -8.45
C ARG A 68 -2.75 -2.39 -9.16
N THR A 69 -2.72 -2.04 -10.44
CA THR A 69 -1.50 -1.85 -11.23
C THR A 69 -1.31 -0.39 -11.60
N TRP A 70 -0.09 -0.01 -11.99
CA TRP A 70 0.25 1.34 -12.44
C TRP A 70 0.34 1.46 -13.97
N SER A 71 0.54 0.34 -14.67
CA SER A 71 0.65 0.26 -16.12
C SER A 71 -0.09 -0.99 -16.64
N PRO A 72 -0.36 -1.07 -17.95
CA PRO A 72 -0.92 -2.27 -18.58
C PRO A 72 0.16 -3.32 -18.90
N ASP A 73 1.34 -3.23 -18.30
CA ASP A 73 2.40 -4.22 -18.50
C ASP A 73 1.92 -5.59 -18.02
N ARG A 74 2.06 -6.59 -18.88
CA ARG A 74 1.56 -7.97 -18.64
C ARG A 74 0.05 -8.02 -18.28
N ALA A 75 -0.75 -7.04 -18.74
CA ALA A 75 -2.17 -6.93 -18.40
C ALA A 75 -2.96 -8.23 -18.54
N GLN A 76 -2.78 -9.01 -19.63
CA GLN A 76 -3.45 -10.31 -19.80
C GLN A 76 -3.17 -11.26 -18.64
N GLU A 77 -1.89 -11.41 -18.27
CA GLU A 77 -1.48 -12.33 -17.21
C GLU A 77 -2.00 -11.86 -15.84
N VAL A 78 -1.89 -10.57 -15.55
CA VAL A 78 -2.40 -9.98 -14.31
C VAL A 78 -3.91 -10.18 -14.19
N LEU A 79 -4.64 -9.96 -15.27
CA LEU A 79 -6.10 -10.13 -15.32
C LEU A 79 -6.50 -11.61 -15.16
N ASP A 80 -5.82 -12.52 -15.85
CA ASP A 80 -6.05 -13.97 -15.74
C ASP A 80 -5.75 -14.48 -14.32
N GLU A 81 -4.65 -14.01 -13.71
CA GLU A 81 -4.25 -14.39 -12.35
C GLU A 81 -5.24 -13.85 -11.31
N ALA A 82 -5.61 -12.57 -11.40
CA ALA A 82 -6.64 -11.99 -10.55
C ALA A 82 -7.96 -12.77 -10.67
N GLN A 83 -8.38 -13.12 -11.90
CA GLN A 83 -9.58 -13.93 -12.12
C GLN A 83 -9.48 -15.31 -11.46
N ALA A 84 -8.32 -15.98 -11.57
CA ALA A 84 -8.09 -17.28 -10.94
C ALA A 84 -8.22 -17.23 -9.42
N HIS A 85 -7.87 -16.09 -8.80
CA HIS A 85 -8.04 -15.81 -7.38
C HIS A 85 -9.41 -15.21 -7.01
N GLY A 86 -10.32 -15.03 -7.98
CA GLY A 86 -11.61 -14.39 -7.76
C GLY A 86 -11.52 -12.91 -7.39
N MET A 87 -10.41 -12.26 -7.75
CA MET A 87 -10.13 -10.86 -7.51
C MET A 87 -10.39 -10.01 -8.77
N THR A 88 -10.48 -8.70 -8.57
CA THR A 88 -10.63 -7.72 -9.64
C THR A 88 -9.39 -6.85 -9.82
N VAL A 89 -9.29 -6.13 -10.94
CA VAL A 89 -8.11 -5.31 -11.28
C VAL A 89 -8.53 -3.87 -11.55
N LEU A 90 -7.98 -2.94 -10.78
CA LEU A 90 -7.83 -1.55 -11.21
C LEU A 90 -6.61 -1.47 -12.13
N MET A 91 -6.86 -1.37 -13.44
CA MET A 91 -5.82 -1.40 -14.45
C MET A 91 -5.25 -0.01 -14.69
N GLY A 92 -4.00 0.20 -14.29
CA GLY A 92 -3.32 1.48 -14.49
C GLY A 92 -2.93 1.74 -15.95
N LEU A 93 -3.06 2.98 -16.38
CA LEU A 93 -2.55 3.54 -17.63
C LEU A 93 -1.52 4.60 -17.26
N TRP A 94 -0.24 4.32 -17.49
CA TRP A 94 0.86 5.21 -17.10
C TRP A 94 0.92 6.47 -17.99
N VAL A 95 0.08 7.45 -17.69
CA VAL A 95 0.05 8.76 -18.34
C VAL A 95 1.39 9.47 -18.12
N GLY A 96 1.98 10.00 -19.19
CA GLY A 96 3.29 10.63 -19.17
C GLY A 96 3.39 11.77 -18.15
N GLN A 97 4.45 11.77 -17.35
CA GLN A 97 4.67 12.76 -16.30
C GLN A 97 5.68 13.81 -16.76
N GLU A 98 5.41 15.08 -16.45
CA GLU A 98 6.32 16.19 -16.79
C GLU A 98 7.69 16.04 -16.11
N ARG A 99 7.71 15.58 -14.85
CA ARG A 99 8.95 15.26 -14.12
C ARG A 99 9.81 14.18 -14.80
N GLN A 100 9.22 13.37 -15.68
CA GLN A 100 9.89 12.35 -16.48
C GLN A 100 10.19 12.82 -17.92
N GLY A 101 9.92 14.10 -18.22
CA GLY A 101 10.21 14.74 -19.50
C GLY A 101 9.07 14.72 -20.52
N PHE A 102 7.83 14.36 -20.13
CA PHE A 102 6.69 14.43 -21.03
C PHE A 102 6.22 15.87 -21.24
N ASP A 103 6.14 16.32 -22.49
CA ASP A 103 5.72 17.68 -22.85
C ASP A 103 4.27 17.69 -23.35
N TYR A 104 3.37 18.29 -22.56
CA TYR A 104 1.96 18.42 -22.92
C TYR A 104 1.67 19.51 -23.96
N ASP A 105 2.67 20.28 -24.39
CA ASP A 105 2.58 21.14 -25.57
C ASP A 105 2.92 20.41 -26.88
N ASP A 106 3.51 19.21 -26.81
CA ASP A 106 3.69 18.33 -27.98
C ASP A 106 2.40 17.56 -28.28
N GLU A 107 1.54 18.15 -29.11
CA GLU A 107 0.27 17.55 -29.55
C GLU A 107 0.45 16.16 -30.18
N LYS A 108 1.59 15.87 -30.82
CA LYS A 108 1.83 14.54 -31.40
C LYS A 108 2.12 13.51 -30.33
N ALA A 109 2.89 13.86 -29.31
CA ALA A 109 3.16 12.98 -28.17
C ALA A 109 1.87 12.68 -27.40
N VAL A 110 1.05 13.72 -27.12
CA VAL A 110 -0.26 13.56 -26.47
C VAL A 110 -1.18 12.66 -27.28
N THR A 111 -1.28 12.89 -28.59
CA THR A 111 -2.12 12.06 -29.49
C THR A 111 -1.61 10.61 -29.55
N ALA A 112 -0.30 10.41 -29.64
CA ALA A 112 0.28 9.06 -29.68
C ALA A 112 0.01 8.27 -28.39
N GLN A 113 0.08 8.93 -27.23
CA GLN A 113 -0.27 8.34 -25.94
C GLN A 113 -1.76 7.93 -25.89
N LEU A 114 -2.66 8.81 -26.31
CA LEU A 114 -4.10 8.52 -26.36
C LEU A 114 -4.40 7.29 -27.21
N GLU A 115 -3.84 7.23 -28.43
CA GLU A 115 -4.06 6.10 -29.33
C GLU A 115 -3.42 4.80 -28.83
N ALA A 116 -2.27 4.87 -28.15
CA ALA A 116 -1.67 3.71 -27.50
C ALA A 116 -2.60 3.13 -26.41
N PHE A 117 -3.21 3.99 -25.58
CA PHE A 117 -4.17 3.53 -24.58
C PHE A 117 -5.49 3.03 -25.18
N ARG A 118 -5.94 3.59 -26.30
CA ARG A 118 -7.13 3.09 -27.02
C ARG A 118 -6.98 1.62 -27.41
N GLU A 119 -5.80 1.23 -27.89
CA GLU A 119 -5.53 -0.17 -28.24
C GLU A 119 -5.49 -1.08 -27.01
N VAL A 120 -4.93 -0.61 -25.89
CA VAL A 120 -4.97 -1.34 -24.60
C VAL A 120 -6.42 -1.56 -24.14
N VAL A 121 -7.24 -0.52 -24.15
CA VAL A 121 -8.64 -0.58 -23.72
C VAL A 121 -9.42 -1.56 -24.59
N ARG A 122 -9.32 -1.44 -25.92
CA ARG A 122 -9.97 -2.37 -26.86
C ARG A 122 -9.56 -3.82 -26.65
N THR A 123 -8.32 -4.06 -26.24
CA THR A 123 -7.79 -5.41 -26.01
C THR A 123 -8.37 -6.04 -24.75
N TYR A 124 -8.49 -5.29 -23.65
CA TYR A 124 -8.76 -5.87 -22.33
C TYR A 124 -10.12 -5.50 -21.71
N LYS A 125 -10.90 -4.59 -22.31
CA LYS A 125 -12.20 -4.16 -21.79
C LYS A 125 -13.21 -5.29 -21.53
N ASP A 126 -13.08 -6.41 -22.21
CA ASP A 126 -14.01 -7.53 -22.09
C ASP A 126 -13.57 -8.57 -21.04
N HIS A 127 -12.45 -8.33 -20.34
CA HIS A 127 -11.94 -9.25 -19.34
C HIS A 127 -12.78 -9.19 -18.05
N PRO A 128 -13.30 -10.33 -17.54
CA PRO A 128 -14.24 -10.33 -16.41
C PRO A 128 -13.62 -9.86 -15.08
N ALA A 129 -12.30 -9.95 -14.91
CA ALA A 129 -11.61 -9.42 -13.72
C ALA A 129 -11.35 -7.91 -13.77
N LEU A 130 -11.54 -7.23 -14.89
CA LEU A 130 -11.36 -5.78 -14.93
C LEU A 130 -12.40 -5.10 -14.02
N LEU A 131 -11.94 -4.16 -13.17
CA LEU A 131 -12.81 -3.35 -12.31
C LEU A 131 -13.01 -1.95 -12.87
N MET A 132 -11.89 -1.25 -13.09
CA MET A 132 -11.85 0.15 -13.52
C MET A 132 -10.53 0.43 -14.23
N TRP A 133 -10.51 1.53 -15.00
CA TRP A 133 -9.29 2.06 -15.62
C TRP A 133 -8.70 3.20 -14.78
N GLY A 134 -7.46 3.04 -14.33
CA GLY A 134 -6.68 4.08 -13.65
C GLY A 134 -5.96 4.97 -14.67
N VAL A 135 -6.50 6.13 -14.99
CA VAL A 135 -5.95 7.08 -15.96
C VAL A 135 -4.92 7.98 -15.29
N GLY A 136 -3.66 7.55 -15.34
CA GLY A 136 -2.54 8.24 -14.72
C GLY A 136 -2.34 7.91 -13.26
N ASN A 137 -1.12 8.20 -12.78
CA ASN A 137 -0.73 8.10 -11.40
C ASN A 137 0.20 9.27 -11.09
N GLU A 138 -0.16 10.09 -10.10
CA GLU A 138 0.70 11.14 -9.55
C GLU A 138 1.24 12.08 -10.64
N ALA A 139 0.41 12.38 -11.64
CA ALA A 139 0.78 13.28 -12.74
C ALA A 139 0.93 14.74 -12.26
N ASP A 140 0.47 15.03 -11.05
CA ASP A 140 0.61 16.24 -10.24
C ASP A 140 1.98 16.38 -9.54
N LEU A 141 2.83 15.35 -9.53
CA LEU A 141 4.16 15.49 -8.95
C LEU A 141 5.07 16.36 -9.82
N PHE A 142 5.38 17.56 -9.30
CA PHE A 142 6.31 18.53 -9.90
C PHE A 142 5.94 18.97 -11.33
N TYR A 143 4.65 19.14 -11.60
CA TYR A 143 4.14 19.64 -12.88
C TYR A 143 3.97 21.16 -12.90
N GLU A 144 4.09 21.74 -14.10
CA GLU A 144 3.75 23.14 -14.40
C GLU A 144 2.67 23.22 -15.50
N ASN A 145 2.59 22.22 -16.39
CA ASN A 145 1.67 22.23 -17.51
C ASN A 145 0.31 21.61 -17.18
N PHE A 146 -0.68 22.45 -16.87
CA PHE A 146 -2.05 22.03 -16.55
C PHE A 146 -2.83 21.38 -17.72
N LYS A 147 -2.25 21.25 -18.91
CA LYS A 147 -2.83 20.45 -20.01
C LYS A 147 -2.82 18.95 -19.70
N VAL A 148 -2.04 18.50 -18.71
CA VAL A 148 -2.10 17.12 -18.19
C VAL A 148 -3.53 16.68 -17.88
N TRP A 149 -4.32 17.55 -17.24
CA TRP A 149 -5.71 17.27 -16.89
C TRP A 149 -6.63 17.15 -18.11
N ASN A 150 -6.35 17.90 -19.19
CA ASN A 150 -7.08 17.77 -20.45
C ASN A 150 -6.75 16.42 -21.11
N ALA A 151 -5.46 16.01 -21.10
CA ALA A 151 -5.07 14.71 -21.65
C ALA A 151 -5.68 13.54 -20.87
N ILE A 152 -5.72 13.63 -19.53
CA ILE A 152 -6.41 12.67 -18.67
C ILE A 152 -7.91 12.61 -19.03
N ASN A 153 -8.54 13.75 -19.25
CA ASN A 153 -9.94 13.80 -19.70
C ASN A 153 -10.17 13.14 -21.06
N ASP A 154 -9.31 13.41 -22.03
CA ASP A 154 -9.45 12.87 -23.39
C ASP A 154 -9.29 11.34 -23.38
N ILE A 155 -8.40 10.82 -22.52
CA ILE A 155 -8.25 9.38 -22.28
C ILE A 155 -9.52 8.81 -21.61
N ALA A 156 -10.05 9.47 -20.58
CA ALA A 156 -11.27 9.02 -19.90
C ALA A 156 -12.49 9.00 -20.84
N ALA A 157 -12.66 10.05 -21.65
CA ALA A 157 -13.71 10.14 -22.65
C ALA A 157 -13.57 9.03 -23.72
N MET A 158 -12.34 8.76 -24.16
CA MET A 158 -12.06 7.64 -25.08
C MET A 158 -12.41 6.29 -24.44
N ILE A 159 -12.09 6.08 -23.17
CA ILE A 159 -12.45 4.84 -22.47
C ILE A 159 -13.97 4.67 -22.45
N HIS A 160 -14.75 5.70 -22.12
CA HIS A 160 -16.21 5.61 -22.15
C HIS A 160 -16.80 5.33 -23.54
N GLU A 161 -16.12 5.75 -24.62
CA GLU A 161 -16.51 5.43 -26.00
C GLU A 161 -16.26 3.95 -26.32
N GLU A 162 -15.10 3.42 -25.95
CA GLU A 162 -14.65 2.07 -26.31
C GLU A 162 -15.16 0.98 -25.35
N ASP A 163 -15.30 1.31 -24.06
CA ASP A 163 -15.64 0.44 -22.94
C ASP A 163 -16.78 1.06 -22.10
N PRO A 164 -18.05 0.77 -22.42
CA PRO A 164 -19.19 1.25 -21.64
C PRO A 164 -19.42 0.44 -20.35
N ASN A 165 -18.56 -0.54 -20.03
CA ASN A 165 -18.76 -1.44 -18.90
C ASN A 165 -17.94 -1.05 -17.67
N HIS A 166 -16.87 -0.27 -17.80
CA HIS A 166 -15.97 0.04 -16.69
C HIS A 166 -15.79 1.56 -16.51
N PRO A 167 -15.78 2.05 -15.26
CA PRO A 167 -15.54 3.46 -14.97
C PRO A 167 -14.04 3.80 -15.03
N THR A 168 -13.76 5.09 -14.97
CA THR A 168 -12.42 5.67 -14.99
C THR A 168 -12.08 6.35 -13.66
N MET A 169 -10.81 6.31 -13.30
CA MET A 169 -10.29 6.96 -12.10
C MET A 169 -8.97 7.66 -12.41
N THR A 170 -8.80 8.91 -11.98
CA THR A 170 -7.47 9.55 -11.97
C THR A 170 -6.87 9.49 -10.57
N VAL A 171 -5.55 9.42 -10.45
CA VAL A 171 -4.85 9.26 -9.17
C VAL A 171 -3.83 10.37 -8.94
N THR A 172 -3.90 11.05 -7.79
CA THR A 172 -2.94 12.11 -7.38
C THR A 172 -2.09 11.74 -6.18
N ALA A 173 -0.95 12.44 -6.01
CA ALA A 173 -0.09 12.35 -4.84
C ALA A 173 -0.62 13.27 -3.73
N GLY A 174 -1.42 12.72 -2.83
CA GLY A 174 -2.12 13.49 -1.81
C GLY A 174 -3.31 14.25 -2.38
N LEU A 175 -3.76 15.25 -1.62
CA LEU A 175 -4.94 16.04 -1.94
C LEU A 175 -4.63 17.53 -1.84
N ASP A 176 -4.72 18.23 -2.96
CA ASP A 176 -4.65 19.69 -3.02
C ASP A 176 -5.96 20.32 -3.51
N VAL A 177 -6.31 21.47 -2.95
CA VAL A 177 -7.56 22.18 -3.28
C VAL A 177 -7.58 22.68 -4.72
N ALA A 178 -6.45 23.14 -5.26
CA ALA A 178 -6.38 23.61 -6.64
C ALA A 178 -6.51 22.43 -7.61
N GLU A 179 -5.89 21.29 -7.31
CA GLU A 179 -6.02 20.05 -8.10
C GLU A 179 -7.44 19.52 -8.13
N VAL A 180 -8.15 19.52 -6.99
CA VAL A 180 -9.59 19.18 -6.97
C VAL A 180 -10.37 20.05 -7.95
N GLN A 181 -10.12 21.38 -7.97
CA GLN A 181 -10.82 22.27 -8.89
C GLN A 181 -10.40 22.03 -10.35
N LEU A 182 -9.10 21.84 -10.61
CA LEU A 182 -8.58 21.58 -11.94
C LEU A 182 -9.14 20.28 -12.53
N ILE A 183 -9.18 19.19 -11.76
CA ILE A 183 -9.75 17.91 -12.20
C ILE A 183 -11.25 18.06 -12.47
N ARG A 184 -12.00 18.77 -11.62
CA ARG A 184 -13.43 19.01 -11.85
C ARG A 184 -13.68 19.82 -13.12
N GLU A 185 -12.87 20.84 -13.38
CA GLU A 185 -13.02 21.72 -14.54
C GLU A 185 -12.57 21.05 -15.84
N ARG A 186 -11.43 20.36 -15.80
CA ARG A 186 -10.70 19.91 -16.99
C ARG A 186 -10.85 18.42 -17.28
N ALA A 187 -11.19 17.61 -16.28
CA ALA A 187 -11.41 16.18 -16.40
C ALA A 187 -12.81 15.72 -15.95
N PRO A 188 -13.90 16.30 -16.52
CA PRO A 188 -15.26 15.90 -16.15
C PRO A 188 -15.58 14.44 -16.46
N HIS A 189 -14.87 13.78 -17.40
CA HIS A 189 -15.08 12.37 -17.71
C HIS A 189 -14.49 11.39 -16.68
N ILE A 190 -13.75 11.84 -15.68
CA ILE A 190 -13.28 10.97 -14.60
C ILE A 190 -14.43 10.65 -13.63
N ASP A 191 -14.72 9.38 -13.40
CA ASP A 191 -15.83 8.94 -12.55
C ASP A 191 -15.47 8.95 -11.06
N VAL A 192 -14.24 8.56 -10.73
CA VAL A 192 -13.74 8.38 -9.36
C VAL A 192 -12.44 9.16 -9.16
N TYR A 193 -12.26 9.74 -7.97
CA TYR A 193 -10.96 10.31 -7.59
C TYR A 193 -10.15 9.30 -6.76
N GLY A 194 -9.01 8.85 -7.27
CA GLY A 194 -8.03 8.10 -6.52
C GLY A 194 -7.03 9.02 -5.81
N ILE A 195 -6.70 8.72 -4.55
CA ILE A 195 -5.74 9.52 -3.79
C ILE A 195 -4.70 8.60 -3.14
N ASN A 196 -3.43 8.84 -3.45
CA ASN A 196 -2.31 8.25 -2.73
C ASN A 196 -2.04 9.08 -1.47
N THR A 197 -2.22 8.52 -0.29
CA THR A 197 -2.03 9.25 0.97
C THR A 197 -1.63 8.35 2.12
N TYR A 198 -0.79 8.90 3.01
CA TYR A 198 -0.15 8.16 4.10
C TYR A 198 -0.61 8.71 5.46
N ALA A 199 0.15 9.60 6.14
CA ALA A 199 -0.31 10.18 7.40
C ALA A 199 -1.49 11.15 7.26
N ALA A 200 -1.58 11.87 6.14
CA ALA A 200 -2.68 12.80 5.86
C ALA A 200 -4.05 12.14 5.57
N LEU A 201 -4.13 10.80 5.55
CA LEU A 201 -5.35 10.06 5.23
C LEU A 201 -6.52 10.39 6.20
N LEU A 202 -6.21 10.64 7.48
CA LEU A 202 -7.23 10.94 8.48
C LEU A 202 -7.91 12.28 8.19
N GLY A 203 -9.18 12.23 7.80
CA GLY A 203 -10.00 13.43 7.52
C GLY A 203 -10.13 13.78 6.03
N ILE A 204 -9.50 13.01 5.14
CA ILE A 204 -9.46 13.30 3.70
C ILE A 204 -10.84 13.43 3.06
N GLY A 205 -11.81 12.61 3.45
CA GLY A 205 -13.19 12.72 2.97
C GLY A 205 -13.85 14.07 3.32
N LYS A 206 -13.55 14.62 4.50
CA LYS A 206 -14.03 15.96 4.88
C LYS A 206 -13.37 17.05 4.04
N GLU A 207 -12.08 16.93 3.79
CA GLU A 207 -11.32 17.88 2.97
C GLU A 207 -11.79 17.86 1.52
N LEU A 208 -11.97 16.70 0.91
CA LEU A 208 -12.55 16.53 -0.42
C LEU A 208 -13.88 17.28 -0.58
N ARG A 209 -14.82 17.07 0.35
CA ARG A 209 -16.11 17.78 0.36
C ARG A 209 -15.93 19.28 0.52
N MET A 210 -15.03 19.72 1.38
CA MET A 210 -14.74 21.14 1.60
C MET A 210 -14.08 21.80 0.37
N TYR A 211 -13.28 21.04 -0.36
CA TYR A 211 -12.68 21.42 -1.63
C TYR A 211 -13.66 21.28 -2.79
N GLY A 212 -14.91 20.88 -2.54
CA GLY A 212 -16.00 20.86 -3.50
C GLY A 212 -16.05 19.63 -4.40
N TRP A 213 -15.31 18.55 -4.08
CA TRP A 213 -15.50 17.27 -4.75
C TRP A 213 -16.82 16.62 -4.27
N ASP A 214 -17.68 16.25 -5.21
CA ASP A 214 -19.04 15.76 -5.01
C ASP A 214 -19.26 14.34 -5.57
N ARG A 215 -18.20 13.71 -6.08
CA ARG A 215 -18.17 12.34 -6.64
C ARG A 215 -17.43 11.38 -5.68
N PRO A 216 -17.49 10.05 -5.88
CA PRO A 216 -16.80 9.14 -4.97
C PRO A 216 -15.28 9.22 -5.08
N TYR A 217 -14.60 8.64 -4.10
CA TYR A 217 -13.16 8.50 -4.10
C TYR A 217 -12.71 7.12 -3.62
N VAL A 218 -11.46 6.79 -3.91
CA VAL A 218 -10.75 5.59 -3.45
C VAL A 218 -9.39 6.00 -2.90
N ILE A 219 -8.98 5.42 -1.78
CA ILE A 219 -7.60 5.59 -1.31
C ILE A 219 -6.72 4.59 -2.05
N THR A 220 -5.99 5.06 -3.07
CA THR A 220 -5.31 4.20 -4.05
C THR A 220 -3.91 3.75 -3.65
N GLU A 221 -3.32 4.42 -2.67
CA GLU A 221 -2.16 3.96 -1.90
C GLU A 221 -2.32 4.49 -0.48
N TRP A 222 -2.17 3.58 0.49
CA TRP A 222 -2.03 3.95 1.88
C TRP A 222 -1.19 2.91 2.61
N GLY A 223 -0.51 3.34 3.66
CA GLY A 223 0.36 2.46 4.43
C GLY A 223 0.84 3.11 5.71
N PRO A 224 2.13 2.96 6.08
CA PRO A 224 2.70 3.63 7.26
C PRO A 224 2.86 5.13 7.01
N ASN A 225 3.36 5.89 8.01
CA ASN A 225 3.75 7.28 7.75
C ASN A 225 4.81 7.34 6.65
N GLY A 226 4.69 8.30 5.74
CA GLY A 226 5.73 8.59 4.74
C GLY A 226 7.03 9.03 5.42
N HIS A 227 8.18 8.74 4.82
CA HIS A 227 9.48 9.12 5.38
C HIS A 227 9.68 10.64 5.51
N TRP A 228 8.91 11.44 4.77
CA TRP A 228 8.84 12.90 4.88
C TRP A 228 7.89 13.39 5.99
N GLU A 229 7.09 12.51 6.59
CA GLU A 229 6.05 12.84 7.59
C GLU A 229 6.46 12.49 9.04
N VAL A 230 7.67 11.95 9.23
CA VAL A 230 8.16 11.48 10.54
C VAL A 230 9.26 12.39 11.10
N PRO A 231 9.50 12.37 12.42
CA PRO A 231 10.66 13.02 13.00
C PRO A 231 11.97 12.57 12.36
N THR A 232 12.92 13.49 12.25
CA THR A 232 14.27 13.23 11.76
C THR A 232 15.29 13.32 12.89
N THR A 233 16.39 12.58 12.76
CA THR A 233 17.55 12.72 13.65
C THR A 233 18.28 14.04 13.40
N GLU A 234 19.22 14.39 14.28
CA GLU A 234 20.08 15.57 14.11
C GLU A 234 20.90 15.57 12.81
N TRP A 235 21.15 14.40 12.22
CA TRP A 235 21.83 14.24 10.94
C TRP A 235 20.86 14.02 9.76
N GLY A 236 19.57 14.27 9.96
CA GLY A 236 18.56 14.28 8.90
C GLY A 236 17.99 12.92 8.50
N ALA A 237 18.30 11.84 9.22
CA ALA A 237 17.73 10.53 8.92
C ALA A 237 16.30 10.41 9.47
N SER A 238 15.35 9.95 8.65
CA SER A 238 13.97 9.74 9.09
C SER A 238 13.87 8.59 10.10
N VAL A 239 13.12 8.81 11.18
CA VAL A 239 12.92 7.80 12.23
C VAL A 239 11.73 6.93 11.88
N GLU A 240 12.00 5.66 11.57
CA GLU A 240 10.97 4.70 11.18
C GLU A 240 10.17 4.18 12.39
N GLN A 241 8.89 3.91 12.16
CA GLN A 241 8.00 3.24 13.13
C GLN A 241 8.41 1.76 13.28
N THR A 242 8.19 1.18 14.46
CA THR A 242 8.24 -0.29 14.61
C THR A 242 7.07 -0.95 13.89
N SER A 243 7.14 -2.26 13.61
CA SER A 243 5.99 -3.00 13.06
C SER A 243 4.72 -2.85 13.90
N THR A 244 4.83 -2.85 15.23
CA THR A 244 3.72 -2.61 16.17
C THR A 244 3.10 -1.22 16.00
N GLU A 245 3.94 -0.18 15.85
CA GLU A 245 3.47 1.18 15.64
C GLU A 245 2.85 1.37 14.25
N LYS A 246 3.38 0.69 13.23
CA LYS A 246 2.78 0.64 11.89
C LYS A 246 1.41 -0.02 11.96
N ALA A 247 1.29 -1.20 12.57
CA ALA A 247 0.02 -1.91 12.74
C ALA A 247 -1.06 -1.03 13.38
N ALA A 248 -0.73 -0.32 14.47
CA ALA A 248 -1.65 0.62 15.11
C ALA A 248 -2.07 1.76 14.17
N SER A 249 -1.14 2.25 13.33
CA SER A 249 -1.41 3.33 12.38
C SER A 249 -2.28 2.84 11.20
N TYR A 250 -2.06 1.61 10.74
CA TYR A 250 -2.89 0.94 9.73
C TYR A 250 -4.33 0.76 10.22
N GLN A 251 -4.51 0.21 11.44
CA GLN A 251 -5.83 0.03 12.03
C GLN A 251 -6.58 1.37 12.14
N LEU A 252 -5.90 2.39 12.70
CA LEU A 252 -6.49 3.73 12.84
C LEU A 252 -6.92 4.32 11.49
N ARG A 253 -6.06 4.21 10.46
CA ARG A 253 -6.33 4.73 9.11
C ARG A 253 -7.49 4.01 8.45
N TYR A 254 -7.53 2.67 8.53
CA TYR A 254 -8.61 1.90 7.96
C TYR A 254 -9.93 2.26 8.65
N GLU A 255 -9.98 2.16 9.99
CA GLU A 255 -11.21 2.39 10.75
C GLU A 255 -11.71 3.84 10.65
N LYS A 256 -10.83 4.85 10.72
CA LYS A 256 -11.23 6.26 10.84
C LYS A 256 -11.16 7.05 9.55
N GLY A 257 -10.36 6.60 8.60
CA GLY A 257 -10.10 7.32 7.37
C GLY A 257 -10.69 6.66 6.12
N ILE A 258 -10.80 5.33 6.10
CA ILE A 258 -11.32 4.57 4.94
C ILE A 258 -12.77 4.10 5.21
N ALA A 259 -12.98 3.29 6.24
CA ALA A 259 -14.29 2.68 6.54
C ALA A 259 -15.31 3.68 7.11
N ASN A 260 -14.85 4.80 7.67
CA ASN A 260 -15.70 5.81 8.33
C ASN A 260 -16.24 6.89 7.38
N ASP A 261 -16.21 6.66 6.06
CA ASP A 261 -16.84 7.52 5.06
C ASP A 261 -17.66 6.72 4.05
N PRO A 262 -18.70 5.98 4.50
CA PRO A 262 -19.49 5.11 3.63
C PRO A 262 -20.29 5.87 2.56
N ASP A 263 -20.39 7.20 2.68
CA ASP A 263 -21.16 8.03 1.74
C ASP A 263 -20.39 8.30 0.44
N MET A 264 -19.05 8.27 0.45
CA MET A 264 -18.21 8.63 -0.70
C MET A 264 -17.01 7.71 -0.95
N CYS A 265 -16.48 7.03 0.08
CA CYS A 265 -15.30 6.18 -0.04
C CYS A 265 -15.69 4.79 -0.54
N LEU A 266 -15.20 4.41 -1.72
CA LEU A 266 -15.48 3.11 -2.35
C LEU A 266 -14.52 1.99 -1.89
N GLY A 267 -13.57 2.32 -1.02
CA GLY A 267 -12.57 1.40 -0.48
C GLY A 267 -11.15 1.89 -0.71
N SER A 268 -10.21 0.95 -0.73
CA SER A 268 -8.78 1.30 -0.74
C SER A 268 -7.88 0.22 -1.32
N TYR A 269 -6.64 0.61 -1.66
CA TYR A 269 -5.54 -0.28 -2.02
C TYR A 269 -4.37 -0.05 -1.07
N VAL A 270 -4.07 -1.04 -0.23
CA VAL A 270 -2.93 -0.98 0.69
C VAL A 270 -1.61 -1.05 -0.08
N PHE A 271 -0.62 -0.26 0.34
CA PHE A 271 0.67 -0.14 -0.34
C PHE A 271 1.83 -0.12 0.66
N LEU A 272 2.93 -0.84 0.42
CA LEU A 272 3.19 -1.72 -0.73
C LEU A 272 2.82 -3.18 -0.38
N TRP A 273 1.99 -3.83 -1.22
CA TRP A 273 1.74 -5.26 -1.11
C TRP A 273 2.90 -6.06 -1.70
N GLY A 274 3.94 -6.24 -0.88
CA GLY A 274 5.20 -6.86 -1.26
C GLY A 274 6.32 -6.34 -0.37
N GLN A 275 7.54 -6.34 -0.92
CA GLN A 275 8.71 -5.74 -0.29
C GLN A 275 9.49 -4.94 -1.34
N LYS A 276 9.96 -3.76 -0.93
CA LYS A 276 10.81 -2.90 -1.75
C LYS A 276 11.74 -2.10 -0.83
N GLN A 277 12.97 -1.86 -1.30
CA GLN A 277 13.84 -0.85 -0.72
C GLN A 277 13.29 0.54 -1.04
N GLU A 278 12.87 1.28 -0.02
CA GLU A 278 12.40 2.66 -0.16
C GLU A 278 12.61 3.41 1.15
N THR A 279 13.63 4.28 1.19
CA THR A 279 14.32 4.78 2.39
C THR A 279 15.01 3.68 3.20
N THR A 280 14.27 2.64 3.61
CA THR A 280 14.78 1.41 4.24
C THR A 280 14.13 0.18 3.62
N GLY A 281 14.69 -1.01 3.89
CA GLY A 281 14.13 -2.28 3.42
C GLY A 281 12.86 -2.72 4.17
N THR A 282 12.45 -1.98 5.21
CA THR A 282 11.27 -2.29 6.02
C THR A 282 10.21 -1.20 5.98
N TRP A 283 10.42 -0.08 5.28
CA TRP A 283 9.58 1.11 5.42
C TRP A 283 8.13 0.85 5.03
N TYR A 284 7.87 0.55 3.76
CA TYR A 284 6.51 0.49 3.20
C TYR A 284 5.98 -0.93 2.93
N GLY A 285 6.89 -1.91 2.75
CA GLY A 285 6.49 -3.29 2.48
C GLY A 285 5.71 -3.90 3.64
N VAL A 286 4.59 -4.57 3.34
CA VAL A 286 3.84 -5.38 4.32
C VAL A 286 4.47 -6.76 4.53
N PHE A 287 5.39 -7.17 3.65
CA PHE A 287 6.23 -8.37 3.77
C PHE A 287 7.70 -8.00 3.97
N LEU A 288 8.44 -8.90 4.61
CA LEU A 288 9.90 -8.91 4.56
C LEU A 288 10.42 -9.54 3.27
N GLU A 289 11.72 -9.42 3.02
CA GLU A 289 12.38 -9.92 1.79
C GLU A 289 12.22 -11.43 1.60
N ASP A 290 12.07 -12.19 2.69
CA ASP A 290 11.84 -13.64 2.68
C ASP A 290 10.36 -14.03 2.66
N GLY A 291 9.44 -13.06 2.55
CA GLY A 291 7.99 -13.28 2.57
C GLY A 291 7.40 -13.46 3.98
N THR A 292 8.18 -13.22 5.04
CA THR A 292 7.68 -13.16 6.42
C THR A 292 6.74 -11.98 6.59
N GLU A 293 5.67 -12.17 7.36
CA GLU A 293 4.65 -11.16 7.63
C GLU A 293 4.95 -10.40 8.92
N THR A 294 4.29 -9.25 9.11
CA THR A 294 4.42 -8.46 10.33
C THR A 294 3.05 -8.16 10.91
N SER A 295 2.98 -7.55 12.09
CA SER A 295 1.72 -7.18 12.76
C SER A 295 0.81 -6.28 11.93
N VAL A 296 1.32 -5.67 10.85
CA VAL A 296 0.49 -5.00 9.84
C VAL A 296 -0.45 -5.98 9.14
N MET A 297 0.02 -7.18 8.80
CA MET A 297 -0.79 -8.22 8.16
C MET A 297 -1.89 -8.71 9.10
N ASP A 298 -1.59 -8.91 10.39
CA ASP A 298 -2.61 -9.26 11.39
C ASP A 298 -3.80 -8.30 11.38
N VAL A 299 -3.51 -6.99 11.29
CA VAL A 299 -4.52 -5.94 11.25
C VAL A 299 -5.30 -6.00 9.93
N LEU A 300 -4.62 -6.15 8.79
CA LEU A 300 -5.29 -6.23 7.50
C LEU A 300 -6.24 -7.43 7.42
N GLU A 301 -5.80 -8.62 7.87
CA GLU A 301 -6.65 -9.81 7.95
C GLU A 301 -7.88 -9.56 8.83
N TYR A 302 -7.70 -8.95 10.00
CA TYR A 302 -8.82 -8.61 10.88
C TYR A 302 -9.79 -7.60 10.26
N GLU A 303 -9.29 -6.53 9.67
CA GLU A 303 -10.12 -5.47 9.08
C GLU A 303 -10.89 -5.93 7.84
N TRP A 304 -10.38 -6.92 7.11
CA TRP A 304 -11.02 -7.43 5.90
C TRP A 304 -11.96 -8.62 6.16
N SER A 305 -11.56 -9.53 7.05
CA SER A 305 -12.31 -10.77 7.34
C SER A 305 -13.20 -10.68 8.58
N GLY A 306 -12.87 -9.79 9.53
CA GLY A 306 -13.50 -9.70 10.85
C GLY A 306 -12.90 -10.64 11.89
N GLU A 307 -11.89 -11.43 11.55
CA GLU A 307 -11.23 -12.41 12.42
C GLU A 307 -9.72 -12.14 12.49
N TRP A 308 -9.13 -12.25 13.67
CA TRP A 308 -7.68 -12.19 13.81
C TRP A 308 -7.04 -13.47 13.24
N PRO A 309 -5.80 -13.39 12.72
CA PRO A 309 -5.07 -14.59 12.33
C PRO A 309 -4.95 -15.56 13.51
N ALA A 310 -4.88 -16.85 13.20
CA ALA A 310 -4.75 -17.91 14.21
C ALA A 310 -3.42 -17.85 14.99
N ASN A 311 -2.40 -17.22 14.40
CA ASN A 311 -1.09 -16.97 15.00
C ASN A 311 -0.70 -15.54 14.64
N ARG A 312 -0.43 -14.72 15.65
CA ARG A 312 -0.22 -13.28 15.52
C ARG A 312 1.24 -12.92 15.65
N SER A 313 1.61 -11.89 14.90
CA SER A 313 2.97 -11.38 14.88
C SER A 313 3.44 -10.88 16.26
N PRO A 314 4.73 -11.02 16.60
CA PRO A 314 5.27 -10.44 17.82
C PRO A 314 5.18 -8.91 17.84
N ASP A 315 5.14 -8.34 19.05
CA ASP A 315 5.08 -6.91 19.30
C ASP A 315 6.35 -6.36 19.96
N ILE A 316 6.72 -5.13 19.61
CA ILE A 316 7.82 -4.36 20.23
C ILE A 316 7.24 -3.15 20.97
N THR A 317 7.47 -3.08 22.28
CA THR A 317 6.94 -2.02 23.16
C THR A 317 7.99 -0.99 23.57
N SER A 318 9.27 -1.35 23.55
CA SER A 318 10.34 -0.39 23.84
C SER A 318 11.65 -0.76 23.16
N VAL A 319 12.42 0.26 22.79
CA VAL A 319 13.79 0.10 22.30
C VAL A 319 14.66 1.27 22.75
N THR A 320 15.89 0.97 23.17
CA THR A 320 16.89 1.99 23.50
C THR A 320 18.29 1.57 23.05
N LEU A 321 19.15 2.54 22.74
CA LEU A 321 20.59 2.38 22.55
C LEU A 321 21.31 3.21 23.62
N ASN A 322 22.05 2.55 24.52
CA ASN A 322 22.69 3.17 25.68
C ASN A 322 21.72 4.05 26.52
N GLY A 323 20.46 3.60 26.63
CA GLY A 323 19.39 4.30 27.36
C GLY A 323 18.68 5.41 26.59
N LYS A 324 19.10 5.73 25.36
CA LYS A 324 18.43 6.71 24.48
C LYS A 324 17.48 6.02 23.52
N THR A 325 16.34 6.64 23.26
CA THR A 325 15.38 6.24 22.22
C THR A 325 15.87 6.67 20.83
N ARG A 326 15.23 6.12 19.78
CA ARG A 326 15.46 6.50 18.38
C ARG A 326 15.12 7.97 18.06
N TYR A 327 14.36 8.65 18.93
CA TYR A 327 14.00 10.06 18.80
C TYR A 327 15.01 11.01 19.46
N GLU A 328 16.01 10.47 20.18
CA GLU A 328 17.01 11.25 20.92
C GLU A 328 18.37 11.32 20.19
N SER A 329 18.41 10.95 18.90
CA SER A 329 19.60 11.01 18.04
C SER A 329 20.86 10.42 18.72
N PRO A 330 20.90 9.10 18.99
CA PRO A 330 22.01 8.50 19.72
C PRO A 330 23.33 8.59 18.94
N TYR A 331 24.41 8.82 19.68
CA TYR A 331 25.79 8.86 19.18
C TYR A 331 26.63 7.78 19.86
N LEU A 332 27.61 7.24 19.13
CA LEU A 332 28.62 6.31 19.64
C LEU A 332 30.02 6.76 19.19
N GLU A 333 31.01 6.53 20.03
CA GLU A 333 32.42 6.70 19.64
C GLU A 333 32.86 5.63 18.62
N PRO A 334 33.81 5.93 17.72
CA PRO A 334 34.45 4.94 16.87
C PRO A 334 35.01 3.76 17.67
N GLY A 335 34.53 2.55 17.39
CA GLY A 335 34.93 1.36 18.15
C GLY A 335 34.42 1.30 19.60
N GLY A 336 33.54 2.22 19.98
CA GLY A 336 32.83 2.26 21.27
C GLY A 336 31.83 1.11 21.44
N ILE A 337 31.20 1.03 22.61
CA ILE A 337 30.23 -0.01 22.93
C ILE A 337 28.82 0.56 22.81
N GLY A 338 28.02 -0.06 21.94
CA GLY A 338 26.57 0.12 21.90
C GLY A 338 25.87 -1.01 22.65
N GLU A 339 24.92 -0.68 23.52
CA GLU A 339 24.00 -1.61 24.17
C GLU A 339 22.58 -1.28 23.71
N ILE A 340 21.98 -2.16 22.92
CA ILE A 340 20.57 -2.08 22.55
C ILE A 340 19.76 -2.96 23.49
N ARG A 341 18.67 -2.38 24.04
CA ARG A 341 17.67 -3.11 24.82
C ARG A 341 16.31 -2.99 24.16
N VAL A 342 15.62 -4.12 24.03
CA VAL A 342 14.32 -4.24 23.40
C VAL A 342 13.38 -5.03 24.31
N THR A 343 12.16 -4.50 24.49
CA THR A 343 11.06 -5.27 25.08
C THR A 343 10.14 -5.71 23.96
N ALA A 344 10.04 -7.03 23.78
CA ALA A 344 9.14 -7.65 22.83
C ALA A 344 8.37 -8.81 23.47
N ALA A 345 7.19 -9.10 22.93
CA ALA A 345 6.34 -10.21 23.37
C ALA A 345 5.60 -10.80 22.18
N ASP A 346 5.35 -12.09 22.24
CA ASP A 346 4.52 -12.81 21.27
C ASP A 346 3.10 -12.96 21.84
N PRO A 347 2.03 -12.59 21.10
CA PRO A 347 0.66 -12.73 21.60
C PRO A 347 0.26 -14.18 21.90
N ASP A 348 0.80 -15.16 21.18
CA ASP A 348 0.49 -16.58 21.31
C ASP A 348 1.47 -17.32 22.22
N GLY A 349 2.54 -16.64 22.65
CA GLY A 349 3.55 -17.15 23.57
C GLY A 349 4.64 -17.96 22.87
N ASP A 350 4.84 -17.74 21.57
CA ASP A 350 5.84 -18.46 20.79
C ASP A 350 7.28 -18.04 21.14
N PRO A 351 8.26 -18.96 21.04
CA PRO A 351 9.66 -18.64 21.27
C PRO A 351 10.23 -17.67 20.22
N LEU A 352 10.75 -16.54 20.69
CA LEU A 352 11.25 -15.48 19.81
C LEU A 352 12.73 -15.63 19.44
N ARG A 353 13.05 -15.46 18.15
CA ARG A 353 14.40 -15.42 17.60
C ARG A 353 14.76 -14.02 17.10
N TYR A 354 15.83 -13.45 17.65
CA TYR A 354 16.31 -12.10 17.34
C TYR A 354 17.40 -12.17 16.25
N VAL A 355 17.30 -11.32 15.23
CA VAL A 355 18.28 -11.19 14.15
C VAL A 355 18.63 -9.73 13.95
N TRP A 356 19.91 -9.43 13.99
CA TRP A 356 20.44 -8.07 13.91
C TRP A 356 21.19 -7.85 12.60
N GLU A 357 20.90 -6.76 11.90
CA GLU A 357 21.62 -6.33 10.70
C GLU A 357 22.04 -4.86 10.84
N LEU A 358 23.32 -4.57 10.61
CA LEU A 358 23.83 -3.20 10.65
C LEU A 358 24.04 -2.70 9.24
N LEU A 359 23.35 -1.64 8.86
CA LEU A 359 23.52 -0.96 7.58
C LEU A 359 24.09 0.45 7.81
N PRO A 360 24.88 1.00 6.87
CA PRO A 360 25.04 2.45 6.81
C PRO A 360 23.69 3.08 6.43
N GLU A 361 23.47 4.35 6.79
CA GLU A 361 22.26 5.05 6.38
C GLU A 361 22.15 5.14 4.85
N SER A 362 20.95 4.99 4.30
CA SER A 362 20.74 5.02 2.84
C SER A 362 21.15 6.38 2.26
N THR A 363 21.83 6.35 1.11
CA THR A 363 22.21 7.54 0.34
C THR A 363 21.51 7.63 -1.01
N ASP A 364 20.73 6.62 -1.39
CA ASP A 364 19.96 6.56 -2.65
C ASP A 364 18.47 6.68 -2.33
N ILE A 365 18.03 7.88 -1.93
CA ILE A 365 16.62 8.18 -1.65
C ILE A 365 16.02 8.89 -2.87
N ARG A 366 14.90 8.39 -3.38
CA ARG A 366 14.23 8.89 -4.60
C ARG A 366 12.78 9.27 -4.34
N SER A 367 12.03 9.61 -5.40
CA SER A 367 10.66 10.15 -5.27
C SER A 367 9.68 9.51 -6.25
N GLY A 368 8.42 9.38 -5.83
CA GLY A 368 7.33 8.87 -6.67
C GLY A 368 7.55 7.43 -7.15
N GLY A 369 7.97 6.55 -6.23
CA GLY A 369 8.08 5.11 -6.47
C GLY A 369 9.33 4.63 -7.23
N ASP A 370 10.28 5.52 -7.56
CA ASP A 370 11.54 5.14 -8.22
C ASP A 370 12.32 4.08 -7.43
N ALA A 371 13.10 3.25 -8.14
CA ALA A 371 13.88 2.17 -7.53
C ALA A 371 15.12 2.70 -6.79
N GLU A 372 15.35 2.18 -5.58
CA GLU A 372 16.48 2.49 -4.71
C GLU A 372 17.33 1.23 -4.44
N ALA A 373 18.63 1.40 -4.21
CA ALA A 373 19.52 0.30 -3.85
C ALA A 373 19.64 0.12 -2.32
N LYS A 374 19.51 -1.13 -1.84
CA LYS A 374 19.79 -1.47 -0.42
C LYS A 374 21.28 -1.26 -0.13
N PRO A 375 21.67 -0.57 0.95
CA PRO A 375 23.06 -0.44 1.34
C PRO A 375 23.69 -1.79 1.72
N GLU A 376 25.00 -1.95 1.46
CA GLU A 376 25.73 -3.14 1.89
C GLU A 376 25.85 -3.23 3.42
N ALA A 377 25.57 -4.40 3.98
CA ALA A 377 25.66 -4.63 5.41
C ALA A 377 27.10 -4.53 5.93
N VAL A 378 27.23 -3.94 7.12
CA VAL A 378 28.51 -3.76 7.80
C VAL A 378 28.64 -4.82 8.89
N HIS A 379 29.74 -5.57 8.84
CA HIS A 379 30.07 -6.49 9.92
C HIS A 379 30.39 -5.73 11.22
N PHE A 380 29.76 -6.11 12.33
CA PHE A 380 30.07 -5.62 13.66
C PHE A 380 30.44 -6.77 14.60
N ARG A 381 31.18 -6.47 15.67
CA ARG A 381 31.56 -7.48 16.66
C ARG A 381 30.54 -7.53 17.79
N THR A 382 29.82 -8.64 17.88
CA THR A 382 28.97 -8.96 19.04
C THR A 382 29.83 -9.22 20.29
N LEU A 383 29.44 -8.60 21.39
CA LEU A 383 30.04 -8.79 22.73
C LEU A 383 29.12 -9.61 23.64
N THR A 384 27.80 -9.41 23.51
CA THR A 384 26.77 -10.16 24.22
C THR A 384 25.50 -10.15 23.38
N GLU A 385 24.81 -11.28 23.33
CA GLU A 385 23.52 -11.43 22.67
C GLU A 385 22.65 -12.34 23.52
N GLU A 386 21.61 -11.73 24.09
CA GLU A 386 20.58 -12.37 24.90
C GLU A 386 19.22 -11.92 24.33
N PRO A 387 18.10 -12.62 24.60
CA PRO A 387 16.79 -12.17 24.17
C PRO A 387 16.54 -10.71 24.58
N GLY A 388 16.30 -9.85 23.59
CA GLY A 388 16.08 -8.41 23.79
C GLY A 388 17.30 -7.58 24.18
N VAL A 389 18.53 -8.14 24.22
CA VAL A 389 19.75 -7.37 24.55
C VAL A 389 20.88 -7.69 23.57
N LEU A 390 21.35 -6.66 22.86
CA LEU A 390 22.56 -6.72 22.03
C LEU A 390 23.62 -5.76 22.57
N LYS A 391 24.79 -6.29 22.91
CA LYS A 391 26.01 -5.49 23.10
C LYS A 391 26.93 -5.70 21.92
N PHE A 392 27.33 -4.62 21.28
CA PHE A 392 28.22 -4.68 20.12
C PHE A 392 29.29 -3.60 20.17
N ARG A 393 30.35 -3.83 19.40
CA ARG A 393 31.36 -2.81 19.12
C ARG A 393 30.97 -2.05 17.86
N ALA A 394 30.81 -0.73 17.99
CA ALA A 394 30.49 0.14 16.87
C ALA A 394 31.60 0.10 15.80
N PRO A 395 31.26 0.29 14.51
CA PRO A 395 32.25 0.55 13.46
C PRO A 395 33.23 1.66 13.85
N VAL A 396 34.43 1.62 13.26
CA VAL A 396 35.46 2.67 13.46
C VAL A 396 35.31 3.81 12.45
N ARG A 397 34.56 3.59 11.36
CA ARG A 397 34.32 4.61 10.34
C ARG A 397 33.22 5.54 10.82
N GLU A 398 33.53 6.83 10.91
CA GLU A 398 32.58 7.89 11.19
C GLU A 398 31.42 7.90 10.18
N GLY A 399 30.22 8.21 10.65
CA GLY A 399 29.05 8.40 9.80
C GLY A 399 27.75 7.89 10.42
N PRO A 400 26.63 8.06 9.70
CA PRO A 400 25.33 7.57 10.12
C PRO A 400 25.17 6.07 9.79
N TYR A 401 24.60 5.34 10.75
CA TYR A 401 24.30 3.91 10.65
C TYR A 401 22.92 3.62 11.20
N ARG A 402 22.40 2.46 10.87
CA ARG A 402 21.12 1.96 11.35
C ARG A 402 21.22 0.50 11.71
N MET A 403 20.93 0.18 12.96
CA MET A 403 20.79 -1.21 13.41
C MET A 403 19.35 -1.65 13.20
N PHE A 404 19.13 -2.63 12.33
CA PHE A 404 17.87 -3.33 12.13
C PHE A 404 17.77 -4.51 13.07
N LEU A 405 16.54 -4.76 13.55
CA LEU A 405 16.18 -5.93 14.31
C LEU A 405 14.92 -6.57 13.70
N TYR A 406 15.02 -7.88 13.50
CA TYR A 406 13.91 -8.75 13.14
C TYR A 406 13.71 -9.76 14.27
N ILE A 407 12.49 -9.86 14.80
CA ILE A 407 12.14 -10.78 15.88
C ILE A 407 11.13 -11.79 15.31
N TYR A 408 11.59 -12.99 14.99
CA TYR A 408 10.77 -14.03 14.37
C TYR A 408 10.12 -14.93 15.42
N ASP A 409 8.88 -15.34 15.16
CA ASP A 409 8.12 -16.30 15.99
C ASP A 409 8.35 -17.78 15.62
N GLY A 410 8.86 -18.03 14.40
CA GLY A 410 9.00 -19.38 13.83
C GLY A 410 7.75 -19.92 13.13
N HIS A 411 6.70 -19.12 13.03
CA HIS A 411 5.40 -19.41 12.41
C HIS A 411 5.13 -18.61 11.13
N GLY A 412 6.10 -17.81 10.69
CA GLY A 412 6.01 -17.04 9.45
C GLY A 412 5.78 -15.54 9.69
N ASN A 413 5.83 -15.10 10.96
CA ASN A 413 5.72 -13.69 11.31
C ASN A 413 6.98 -13.15 11.97
N ALA A 414 7.09 -11.82 11.95
CA ALA A 414 8.12 -11.10 12.66
C ALA A 414 7.69 -9.72 13.13
N ALA A 415 8.30 -9.28 14.22
CA ALA A 415 8.36 -7.85 14.55
C ALA A 415 9.59 -7.21 13.92
N THR A 416 9.46 -5.97 13.48
CA THR A 416 10.58 -5.18 12.96
C THR A 416 10.77 -3.88 13.74
N MET A 417 12.03 -3.51 13.91
CA MET A 417 12.41 -2.17 14.33
C MET A 417 13.78 -1.82 13.76
N ASN A 418 14.10 -0.53 13.74
CA ASN A 418 15.48 -0.11 13.57
C ASN A 418 15.84 1.11 14.41
N MET A 419 17.13 1.23 14.70
CA MET A 419 17.72 2.27 15.54
C MET A 419 18.77 3.04 14.72
N PRO A 420 18.45 4.24 14.22
CA PRO A 420 19.46 5.12 13.64
C PRO A 420 20.39 5.65 14.73
N PHE A 421 21.69 5.65 14.46
CA PHE A 421 22.71 6.25 15.32
C PHE A 421 23.85 6.81 14.49
N PHE A 422 24.62 7.73 15.06
CA PHE A 422 25.77 8.31 14.37
C PHE A 422 27.06 7.97 15.12
N ILE A 423 28.08 7.58 14.37
CA ILE A 423 29.42 7.36 14.91
C ILE A 423 30.23 8.61 14.69
N ARG A 424 30.72 9.23 15.76
CA ARG A 424 31.66 10.38 15.73
C ARG A 424 32.53 10.39 16.97
N ASP A 425 33.71 10.98 16.87
CA ASP A 425 34.53 11.26 18.05
C ASP A 425 33.84 12.33 18.93
N GLU A 426 33.79 12.10 20.24
CA GLU A 426 33.50 13.14 21.23
C GLU A 426 34.67 14.15 21.21
N SER A 427 34.47 15.29 20.53
CA SER A 427 35.40 16.44 20.55
C SER A 427 35.36 17.21 21.86
#